data_AF-A0A1X2ISH1-F1
#
_entry.id   AF-A0A1X2ISH1-F1
#
_cell.length_a   1.000
_cell.length_b   1.000
_cell.length_c   1.000
_cell.angle_alpha   90.00
_cell.angle_beta   90.00
_cell.angle_gamma   90.00
#
_symmetry.space_group_name_H-M   'P 1'
#
loop_
_entity.id
_entity.type
_entity.pdbx_description
1 polymer ?
#
loop_
_entity_poly.entity_id
_entity_poly.type
_entity_poly.pdbx_seq_one_letter_code
_entity_poly.pdbx_strand_id
1 'polypeptide(L)'
;MDASEGISDMKIDHSGTRLFALCTDNSVHIRYILDLTATARRYTDPGFNASSFTFKISISYDDQFLLTGSNDNHVYAWDIDGDTTNAHIFQGHPNTVTSVSWHKSRNDQFASRKMMISILGYGKLDKINTDYLY
;
A
#
# COMPACT_ATOMS: atom_id res chain seq x y z
N MET A 1 17.23 8.38 -8.90
CA MET A 1 16.99 8.38 -7.45
C MET A 1 17.97 9.38 -6.89
N ASP A 2 17.47 10.50 -6.39
CA ASP A 2 18.31 11.53 -5.78
C ASP A 2 18.74 11.05 -4.37
N ALA A 3 19.89 11.50 -3.89
CA ALA A 3 20.58 10.92 -2.72
C ALA A 3 19.89 11.20 -1.36
N SER A 4 18.71 11.82 -1.34
CA SER A 4 17.93 12.14 -0.14
C SER A 4 16.84 11.11 0.21
N GLU A 5 16.53 10.16 -0.67
CA GLU A 5 15.37 9.29 -0.50
C GLU A 5 15.74 7.88 -0.03
N GLY A 6 15.36 7.58 1.21
CA GLY A 6 15.52 6.26 1.81
C GLY A 6 14.39 5.32 1.43
N ILE A 7 14.68 4.01 1.38
CA ILE A 7 13.67 2.97 1.17
C ILE A 7 13.30 2.35 2.52
N SER A 8 12.01 2.35 2.86
CA SER A 8 11.49 1.84 4.14
C SER A 8 11.03 0.38 4.07
N ASP A 9 10.53 -0.06 2.91
CA ASP A 9 10.15 -1.46 2.67
C ASP A 9 10.19 -1.80 1.18
N MET A 10 10.37 -3.09 0.88
CA MET A 10 10.39 -3.61 -0.48
C MET A 10 9.64 -4.93 -0.56
N LYS A 11 8.82 -5.12 -1.61
CA LYS A 11 8.07 -6.36 -1.88
C LYS A 11 8.13 -6.71 -3.36
N ILE A 12 8.12 -8.00 -3.65
CA ILE A 12 7.93 -8.52 -5.00
C ILE A 12 6.52 -9.10 -5.05
N ASP A 13 5.83 -8.93 -6.18
CA ASP A 13 4.53 -9.55 -6.40
C ASP A 13 4.63 -11.09 -6.53
N HIS A 14 3.50 -11.79 -6.46
CA HIS A 14 3.50 -13.25 -6.49
C HIS A 14 4.03 -13.79 -7.82
N SER A 15 3.87 -13.04 -8.91
CA SER A 15 4.44 -13.37 -10.22
C SER A 15 5.97 -13.31 -10.29
N GLY A 16 6.62 -12.60 -9.36
CA GLY A 16 8.07 -12.42 -9.38
C GLY A 16 8.56 -11.41 -10.42
N THR A 17 7.67 -10.60 -11.00
CA THR A 17 7.99 -9.72 -12.14
C THR A 17 8.11 -8.25 -11.74
N ARG A 18 7.41 -7.82 -10.68
CA ARG A 18 7.34 -6.43 -10.25
C ARG A 18 7.89 -6.26 -8.83
N LEU A 19 8.82 -5.32 -8.67
CA LEU A 19 9.38 -4.91 -7.39
C LEU A 19 8.78 -3.57 -6.96
N PHE A 20 8.22 -3.54 -5.76
CA PHE A 20 7.62 -2.38 -5.11
C PHE A 20 8.58 -1.88 -4.03
N ALA A 21 8.83 -0.58 -3.99
CA ALA A 21 9.70 0.06 -3.01
C ALA A 21 9.00 1.28 -2.40
N LEU A 22 8.73 1.24 -1.10
CA LEU A 22 8.20 2.39 -0.37
C LEU A 22 9.35 3.31 0.01
N CYS A 23 9.23 4.57 -0.38
CA CYS A 23 10.24 5.60 -0.20
C CYS A 23 9.80 6.65 0.83
N THR A 24 10.77 7.25 1.51
CA THR A 24 10.55 8.31 2.50
C THR A 24 10.08 9.63 1.89
N ASP A 25 10.07 9.75 0.56
CA ASP A 25 9.49 10.86 -0.20
C ASP A 25 7.96 10.82 -0.29
N ASN A 26 7.30 10.00 0.53
CA ASN A 26 5.87 9.72 0.48
C ASN A 26 5.43 9.14 -0.86
N SER A 27 6.21 8.20 -1.42
CA SER A 27 5.80 7.49 -2.62
C SER A 27 6.17 6.01 -2.62
N VAL A 28 5.43 5.21 -3.37
CA VAL A 28 5.82 3.83 -3.69
C VAL A 28 6.25 3.77 -5.15
N HIS A 29 7.41 3.19 -5.42
CA HIS A 29 7.91 2.97 -6.77
C HIS A 29 7.73 1.53 -7.20
N ILE A 30 7.41 1.31 -8.48
CA ILE A 30 7.42 -0.03 -9.09
C ILE A 30 8.48 -0.11 -10.19
N ARG A 31 9.16 -1.24 -10.27
CA ARG A 31 10.06 -1.61 -11.36
C ARG A 31 9.78 -3.03 -11.84
N TYR A 32 9.94 -3.25 -13.14
CA TYR A 32 9.99 -4.60 -13.70
C TYR A 32 11.39 -5.17 -13.49
N ILE A 33 11.47 -6.33 -12.87
CA ILE A 33 12.76 -6.95 -12.50
C ILE A 33 13.54 -7.37 -13.74
N LEU A 34 12.84 -7.87 -14.77
CA LEU A 34 13.44 -8.37 -16.01
C LEU A 34 13.63 -7.29 -17.07
N ASP A 35 13.00 -6.12 -16.90
CA ASP A 35 13.13 -4.99 -17.80
C ASP A 35 13.33 -3.70 -16.99
N LEU A 36 14.58 -3.42 -16.65
CA LEU A 36 14.97 -2.21 -15.94
C LEU A 36 14.88 -0.95 -16.81
N THR A 37 14.63 -1.09 -18.12
CA THR A 37 14.44 0.04 -19.04
C THR A 37 12.99 0.51 -19.08
N ALA A 38 12.06 -0.35 -18.67
CA ALA A 38 10.64 -0.01 -18.54
C ALA A 38 10.44 1.17 -17.59
N THR A 39 9.49 2.03 -17.95
CA THR A 39 9.22 3.25 -17.17
C THR A 39 8.74 2.91 -15.77
N ALA A 40 9.46 3.48 -14.82
CA ALA A 40 9.08 3.61 -13.43
C ALA A 40 7.64 4.08 -13.23
N ARG A 41 6.81 3.32 -12.52
CA ARG A 41 5.56 3.87 -11.93
C ARG A 41 5.85 4.38 -10.53
N ARG A 42 5.16 5.46 -10.14
CA ARG A 42 5.23 6.09 -8.82
C ARG A 42 3.81 6.31 -8.31
N TYR A 43 3.53 5.76 -7.14
CA TYR A 43 2.25 5.87 -6.45
C TYR A 43 2.34 6.94 -5.38
N THR A 44 1.42 7.88 -5.44
CA THR A 44 1.32 9.03 -4.54
C THR A 44 -0.13 9.36 -4.28
N ASP A 45 -0.39 10.14 -3.25
CA ASP A 45 -1.66 10.81 -3.01
C ASP A 45 -1.36 12.11 -2.23
N PRO A 46 -2.09 13.22 -2.44
CA PRO A 46 -1.84 14.47 -1.72
C PRO A 46 -1.85 14.37 -0.19
N GLY A 47 -2.63 13.45 0.39
CA GLY A 47 -2.67 13.22 1.84
C GLY A 47 -1.62 12.23 2.36
N PHE A 48 -1.04 11.42 1.47
CA PHE A 48 -0.17 10.32 1.87
C PHE A 48 1.13 10.81 2.51
N ASN A 49 1.44 10.29 3.72
CA ASN A 49 2.64 10.65 4.47
C ASN A 49 3.30 9.41 5.08
N ALA A 50 4.40 8.97 4.47
CA ALA A 50 5.23 7.84 4.90
C ALA A 50 6.72 8.23 5.00
N SER A 51 7.00 9.37 5.63
CA SER A 51 8.32 10.00 5.73
C SER A 51 9.31 9.33 6.72
N SER A 52 9.10 8.06 7.08
CA SER A 52 9.93 7.33 8.05
C SER A 52 10.19 5.89 7.62
N PHE A 53 11.24 5.26 8.16
CA PHE A 53 11.61 3.88 7.85
C PHE A 53 10.72 2.81 8.51
N THR A 54 9.73 3.22 9.31
CA THR A 54 8.88 2.29 10.05
C THR A 54 7.75 1.69 9.21
N PHE A 55 7.38 2.35 8.10
CA PHE A 55 6.26 1.94 7.27
C PHE A 55 6.53 0.65 6.51
N LYS A 56 5.46 -0.09 6.23
CA LYS A 56 5.48 -1.35 5.48
C LYS A 56 4.39 -1.35 4.42
N ILE A 57 4.66 -2.05 3.33
CA ILE A 57 3.70 -2.25 2.24
C ILE A 57 3.22 -3.69 2.18
N SER A 58 2.04 -3.88 1.58
CA SER A 58 1.49 -5.20 1.32
C SER A 58 0.80 -5.23 -0.04
N ILE A 59 0.89 -6.36 -0.73
CA ILE A 59 0.29 -6.58 -2.05
C ILE A 59 -0.91 -7.52 -1.85
N SER A 60 -2.00 -7.28 -2.57
CA SER A 60 -3.16 -8.17 -2.55
C SER A 60 -2.81 -9.57 -3.04
N TYR A 61 -3.63 -10.56 -2.66
CA TYR A 61 -3.37 -11.94 -3.03
C TYR A 61 -3.37 -12.17 -4.55
N ASP A 62 -4.13 -11.37 -5.30
CA ASP A 62 -4.21 -11.42 -6.76
C ASP A 62 -3.31 -10.40 -7.48
N ASP A 63 -2.39 -9.74 -6.77
CA ASP A 63 -1.45 -8.76 -7.33
C ASP A 63 -2.11 -7.55 -8.05
N GLN A 64 -3.35 -7.20 -7.67
CA GLN A 64 -4.08 -6.06 -8.24
C GLN A 64 -4.00 -4.79 -7.38
N PHE A 65 -3.78 -4.91 -6.07
CA PHE A 65 -3.76 -3.77 -5.17
C PHE A 65 -2.49 -3.71 -4.31
N LEU A 66 -2.08 -2.49 -4.01
CA LEU A 66 -0.98 -2.16 -3.10
C LEU A 66 -1.52 -1.39 -1.90
N LEU A 67 -1.21 -1.86 -0.68
CA LEU A 67 -1.51 -1.18 0.58
C LEU A 67 -0.26 -0.58 1.21
N THR A 68 -0.45 0.58 1.86
CA THR A 68 0.49 1.14 2.84
C THR A 68 -0.28 1.88 3.93
N GLY A 69 0.32 1.94 5.13
CA GLY A 69 -0.14 2.86 6.17
C GLY A 69 0.53 4.24 6.07
N SER A 70 0.01 5.20 6.82
CA SER A 70 0.46 6.61 6.81
C SER A 70 0.44 7.26 8.20
N ASN A 71 1.20 8.34 8.35
CA ASN A 71 1.29 9.20 9.54
C ASN A 71 -0.02 9.93 9.85
N ASP A 72 -0.86 10.15 8.85
CA ASP A 72 -2.16 10.81 8.97
C ASP A 72 -3.27 9.86 9.49
N ASN A 73 -2.87 8.69 10.00
CA ASN A 73 -3.74 7.66 10.57
C ASN A 73 -4.62 6.94 9.54
N HIS A 74 -4.30 7.02 8.26
CA HIS A 74 -5.02 6.32 7.21
C HIS A 74 -4.23 5.12 6.65
N VAL A 75 -4.98 4.23 6.00
CA VAL A 75 -4.40 3.23 5.09
C VAL A 75 -4.73 3.65 3.67
N TYR A 76 -3.72 3.63 2.81
CA TYR A 76 -3.80 3.98 1.40
C TYR A 76 -3.74 2.69 0.58
N ALA A 77 -4.66 2.57 -0.38
CA ALA A 77 -4.67 1.51 -1.37
C ALA A 77 -4.68 2.07 -2.79
N TRP A 78 -3.77 1.57 -3.64
CA TRP A 78 -3.80 1.87 -5.06
C TRP A 78 -4.09 0.61 -5.86
N ASP A 79 -4.86 0.77 -6.93
CA ASP A 79 -4.87 -0.20 -8.03
C ASP A 79 -3.49 -0.14 -8.70
N ILE A 80 -2.84 -1.30 -8.78
CA ILE A 80 -1.49 -1.40 -9.35
C ILE A 80 -1.50 -1.01 -10.82
N ASP A 81 -2.54 -1.38 -11.57
CA ASP A 81 -2.62 -1.07 -12.99
C ASP A 81 -3.43 0.20 -13.30
N GLY A 82 -4.19 0.71 -12.32
CA GLY A 82 -5.01 1.92 -12.40
C GLY A 82 -4.30 3.26 -12.12
N ASP A 83 -5.03 4.19 -11.48
CA ASP A 83 -4.56 5.54 -11.15
C ASP A 83 -3.49 5.49 -10.04
N THR A 84 -2.31 6.04 -10.31
CA THR A 84 -1.19 6.05 -9.36
C THR A 84 -1.11 7.33 -8.54
N THR A 85 -2.02 8.28 -8.74
CA THR A 85 -1.98 9.60 -8.09
C THR A 85 -3.11 9.82 -7.10
N ASN A 86 -4.05 8.88 -7.04
CA ASN A 86 -5.23 8.96 -6.20
C ASN A 86 -5.49 7.60 -5.57
N ALA A 87 -5.44 7.54 -4.24
CA ALA A 87 -5.63 6.30 -3.52
C ALA A 87 -7.08 6.13 -3.06
N HIS A 88 -7.46 4.88 -2.85
CA HIS A 88 -8.54 4.56 -1.94
C HIS A 88 -8.04 4.70 -0.50
N ILE A 89 -8.78 5.47 0.30
CA ILE A 89 -8.37 5.85 1.67
C ILE A 89 -9.28 5.14 2.67
N PHE A 90 -8.66 4.34 3.54
CA PHE A 90 -9.35 3.70 4.65
C PHE A 90 -9.11 4.47 5.95
N GLN A 91 -10.20 4.94 6.54
CA GLN A 91 -10.21 5.76 7.75
C GLN A 91 -10.70 4.99 8.98
N GLY A 92 -10.41 5.55 10.16
CA GLY A 92 -10.87 5.02 11.44
C GLY A 92 -9.74 4.65 12.42
N HIS A 93 -8.46 4.68 12.01
CA HIS A 93 -7.39 4.45 12.98
C HIS A 93 -7.19 5.69 13.87
N PRO A 94 -7.02 5.50 15.20
CA PRO A 94 -6.81 6.61 16.12
C PRO A 94 -5.37 7.15 16.09
N ASN A 95 -4.44 6.45 15.44
CA ASN A 95 -3.00 6.76 15.42
C ASN A 95 -2.36 6.26 14.13
N THR A 96 -1.11 6.65 13.91
CA THR A 96 -0.29 6.29 12.75
C THR A 96 -0.32 4.80 12.45
N VAL A 97 -0.53 4.48 11.19
CA VAL A 97 -0.52 3.09 10.70
C VAL A 97 0.86 2.79 10.15
N THR A 98 1.68 2.08 10.92
CA THR A 98 3.06 1.76 10.50
C THR A 98 3.17 0.44 9.73
N SER A 99 2.17 -0.43 9.79
CA SER A 99 2.22 -1.73 9.13
C SER A 99 0.84 -2.20 8.72
N VAL A 100 0.80 -2.87 7.56
CA VAL A 100 -0.38 -3.44 6.92
C VAL A 100 -0.02 -4.81 6.35
N SER A 101 -1.00 -5.70 6.29
CA SER A 101 -0.85 -7.04 5.71
C SER A 101 -2.15 -7.45 5.04
N TRP A 102 -2.13 -7.63 3.73
CA TRP A 102 -3.22 -8.27 3.01
C TRP A 102 -3.38 -9.73 3.47
N HIS A 103 -4.61 -10.23 3.45
CA HIS A 103 -4.87 -11.63 3.70
C HIS A 103 -4.31 -12.49 2.54
N LYS A 104 -3.63 -13.59 2.87
CA LYS A 104 -2.84 -14.42 1.91
C LYS A 104 -3.66 -15.23 0.90
N SER A 105 -4.97 -15.09 0.90
CA SER A 105 -5.88 -15.88 0.04
C SER A 105 -7.24 -15.21 -0.17
N ARG A 106 -7.40 -13.97 0.32
CA ARG A 106 -8.67 -13.25 0.32
C ARG A 106 -8.38 -11.79 0.02
N ASN A 107 -8.99 -11.26 -1.03
CA ASN A 107 -8.77 -9.86 -1.40
C ASN A 107 -9.68 -8.90 -0.63
N ASP A 108 -10.72 -9.41 0.03
CA ASP A 108 -11.68 -8.62 0.82
C ASP A 108 -11.23 -8.35 2.26
N GLN A 109 -10.03 -8.77 2.65
CA GLN A 109 -9.53 -8.64 4.02
C GLN A 109 -8.08 -8.24 4.07
N PHE A 110 -7.77 -7.30 4.97
CA PHE A 110 -6.41 -6.98 5.36
C PHE A 110 -6.35 -6.61 6.84
N ALA A 111 -5.18 -6.76 7.44
CA ALA A 111 -4.91 -6.30 8.79
C ALA A 111 -4.00 -5.06 8.73
N SER A 112 -4.15 -4.20 9.72
CA SER A 112 -3.30 -3.05 9.97
C SER A 112 -2.91 -3.05 11.45
N ARG A 113 -1.98 -2.19 11.85
CA ARG A 113 -1.53 -2.10 13.25
C ARG A 113 -2.74 -1.97 14.19
N LYS A 114 -2.97 -3.02 15.00
CA LYS A 114 -4.05 -3.18 15.98
C LYS A 114 -5.48 -3.35 15.43
N MET A 115 -5.72 -3.37 14.11
CA MET A 115 -7.08 -3.47 13.57
C MET A 115 -7.15 -4.42 12.36
N MET A 116 -8.15 -5.30 12.33
CA MET A 116 -8.51 -6.05 11.13
C MET A 116 -9.56 -5.26 10.35
N ILE A 117 -9.38 -5.15 9.04
CA ILE A 117 -10.28 -4.41 8.14
C ILE A 117 -10.84 -5.38 7.10
N SER A 118 -12.17 -5.41 6.98
CA SER A 118 -12.87 -6.10 5.90
C SER A 118 -13.42 -5.08 4.90
N ILE A 119 -13.20 -5.32 3.62
CA ILE A 119 -13.68 -4.50 2.51
C ILE A 119 -14.95 -5.15 1.95
N LEU A 120 -16.06 -4.43 1.96
CA LEU A 120 -17.33 -4.91 1.41
C LEU A 120 -17.49 -4.45 -0.05
N GLY A 121 -17.52 -5.41 -0.98
CA GLY A 121 -17.74 -5.14 -2.42
C GLY A 121 -16.44 -5.04 -3.22
N TYR A 122 -15.89 -6.19 -3.60
CA TYR A 122 -14.68 -6.28 -4.41
C TYR A 122 -14.87 -5.65 -5.80
N GLY A 123 -13.97 -4.73 -6.21
CA GLY A 123 -14.02 -4.01 -7.50
C GLY A 123 -14.15 -2.49 -7.38
N LYS A 124 -14.51 -1.98 -6.20
CA LYS A 124 -14.43 -0.55 -5.85
C LYS A 124 -14.22 -0.48 -4.33
N LEU A 125 -13.03 -0.08 -3.88
CA LEU A 125 -12.63 -0.08 -2.48
C LEU A 125 -13.37 1.03 -1.68
N ASP A 126 -14.71 0.94 -1.61
CA ASP A 126 -15.59 2.04 -1.18
C ASP A 126 -16.28 1.81 0.17
N LYS A 127 -16.17 0.60 0.76
CA LYS A 127 -16.87 0.29 2.03
C LYS A 127 -16.00 -0.50 2.99
N ILE A 128 -15.81 0.09 4.18
CA ILE A 128 -15.09 -0.48 5.32
C ILE A 128 -16.10 -1.10 6.26
N ASN A 129 -15.87 -2.34 6.70
CA ASN A 129 -16.40 -2.83 7.96
C ASN A 129 -15.23 -2.94 8.96
N THR A 130 -15.29 -2.16 10.05
CA THR A 130 -14.28 -2.08 11.13
C THR A 130 -14.61 -2.96 12.34
N ASP A 131 -15.60 -3.85 12.25
CA ASP A 131 -16.14 -4.57 13.42
C ASP A 131 -15.24 -5.72 13.93
N TYR A 132 -13.91 -5.57 14.04
CA TYR A 132 -13.08 -6.59 14.70
C TYR A 132 -11.92 -6.02 15.53
N LEU A 133 -12.24 -5.92 16.83
CA LEU A 133 -11.43 -6.11 18.05
C LEU A 133 -10.59 -4.96 18.64
N TYR A 134 -10.72 -4.90 19.98
CA TYR A 134 -10.16 -4.01 21.01
C TYR A 134 -8.63 -3.95 21.10
#